data_AF-A0A3S3S082-F1
#
_entry.id   AF-A0A3S3S082-F1
#
_cell.length_a   1.000
_cell.length_b   1.000
_cell.length_c   1.000
_cell.angle_alpha   90.00
_cell.angle_beta   90.00
_cell.angle_gamma   90.00
#
_symmetry.space_group_name_H-M   'P 1'
#
loop_
_entity.id
_entity.type
_entity.pdbx_description
1 polymer ?
#
loop_
_entity_poly.entity_id
_entity_poly.type
_entity_poly.pdbx_seq_one_letter_code
_entity_poly.pdbx_strand_id
1 'polypeptide(L)'
;MKIAIHAITLNGAKQAQRLHRELPFADVFVTEVGAEQCPSASLLTLPLAQFIAPDFHHYDCHICLFATGIVSRIIAPLLQDKRHDPAVICVDDQGQFAIPMLSGHRGGANAMAQRVAQILKAMPVVTTASDVANTLSVDMMGATFGWTLDPQCEAAITSVSAAVVNEQPVLVVQQAGEKNWWPYKRTMPKHIYCHGELVGIDSDQWQGLVLISDLDKPDYYQSWQHKAVLWRPKSLVLGIGCDRNTPLSTIRAGVETFLTENNLSSDSVTAIASIALKADEEGLLAYSKQQQWPFVTYSAEQLSTVEGIENPSAYVEKITGVASVAEAAALKKSQTNKLLAAKWKFKQDGYNMTLACCRIEKEEALSKHNWKNWLGQQVKINAHGSEVVKGYQCKPKHIDLNRPMLYHRHHLLLCEGARCSKEGSKNLTHDLRAMLKEMNLASGDNRIKISRTLCAGACRNRATLVIYERLASHETPVNNGCWLRNIENLTMTQWRELFTALAGRVSLNSVLDPEFFAAIDYPETGSEDNIISGTQGLAQQ
;
A
#
# COMPACT_ATOMS: atom_id res chain seq x y z
N MET A 1 -16.91 -3.43 2.77
CA MET A 1 -16.47 -4.28 1.65
C MET A 1 -17.03 -5.68 1.83
N LYS A 2 -18.14 -5.98 1.16
CA LYS A 2 -18.74 -7.31 1.06
C LYS A 2 -18.03 -8.08 -0.06
N ILE A 3 -17.54 -9.29 0.22
CA ILE A 3 -16.68 -10.06 -0.70
C ILE A 3 -17.33 -11.40 -1.01
N ALA A 4 -17.36 -11.78 -2.29
CA ALA A 4 -17.75 -13.11 -2.74
C ALA A 4 -16.57 -13.86 -3.38
N ILE A 5 -16.34 -15.11 -2.98
CA ILE A 5 -15.31 -16.00 -3.53
C ILE A 5 -15.99 -17.13 -4.30
N HIS A 6 -15.66 -17.31 -5.58
CA HIS A 6 -16.30 -18.28 -6.47
C HIS A 6 -15.28 -19.30 -6.97
N ALA A 7 -15.54 -20.59 -6.77
CA ALA A 7 -14.69 -21.68 -7.25
C ALA A 7 -15.51 -22.79 -7.93
N ILE A 8 -15.04 -23.27 -9.08
CA ILE A 8 -15.75 -24.29 -9.89
C ILE A 8 -14.99 -25.61 -10.05
N THR A 9 -13.82 -25.73 -9.44
CA THR A 9 -12.95 -26.91 -9.50
C THR A 9 -12.59 -27.35 -8.09
N LEU A 10 -12.12 -28.59 -7.96
CA LEU A 10 -11.61 -29.11 -6.69
C LEU A 10 -10.43 -28.29 -6.16
N ASN A 11 -9.50 -27.91 -7.03
CA ASN A 11 -8.32 -27.15 -6.66
C ASN A 11 -8.67 -25.69 -6.32
N GLY A 12 -9.54 -25.05 -7.13
CA GLY A 12 -10.12 -23.76 -6.83
C GLY A 12 -10.79 -23.74 -5.45
N ALA A 13 -11.54 -24.78 -5.08
CA ALA A 13 -12.14 -24.87 -3.75
C ALA A 13 -11.11 -24.93 -2.60
N LYS A 14 -9.96 -25.60 -2.79
CA LYS A 14 -8.85 -25.56 -1.82
C LYS A 14 -8.28 -24.16 -1.67
N GLN A 15 -8.12 -23.43 -2.77
CA GLN A 15 -7.67 -22.04 -2.73
C GLN A 15 -8.72 -21.11 -2.09
N ALA A 16 -10.01 -21.34 -2.35
CA ALA A 16 -11.11 -20.63 -1.71
C ALA A 16 -11.08 -20.80 -0.19
N GLN A 17 -10.88 -22.03 0.29
CA GLN A 17 -10.73 -22.32 1.72
C GLN A 17 -9.52 -21.59 2.33
N ARG A 18 -8.38 -21.53 1.63
CA ARG A 18 -7.21 -20.76 2.09
C ARG A 18 -7.52 -19.26 2.20
N LEU A 19 -8.22 -18.70 1.21
CA LEU A 19 -8.65 -17.30 1.25
C LEU A 19 -9.62 -17.04 2.39
N HIS A 20 -10.63 -17.90 2.56
CA HIS A 20 -11.65 -17.75 3.58
C HIS A 20 -11.08 -17.78 5.00
N ARG A 21 -10.02 -18.57 5.25
CA ARG A 21 -9.34 -18.56 6.55
C ARG A 21 -8.77 -17.18 6.93
N GLU A 22 -8.23 -16.45 5.95
CA GLU A 22 -7.67 -15.11 6.15
C GLU A 22 -8.70 -13.98 5.89
N LEU A 23 -9.83 -14.33 5.28
CA LEU A 23 -10.98 -13.46 4.97
C LEU A 23 -12.28 -14.11 5.49
N PRO A 24 -12.44 -14.27 6.81
CA PRO A 24 -13.55 -15.04 7.40
C PRO A 24 -14.93 -14.41 7.17
N PHE A 25 -14.98 -13.15 6.75
CA PHE A 25 -16.19 -12.40 6.43
C PHE A 25 -16.59 -12.49 4.94
N ALA A 26 -15.82 -13.20 4.11
CA ALA A 26 -16.16 -13.39 2.70
C ALA A 26 -17.15 -14.54 2.53
N ASP A 27 -18.19 -14.30 1.73
CA ASP A 27 -19.14 -15.34 1.31
C ASP A 27 -18.46 -16.24 0.26
N VAL A 28 -18.46 -17.55 0.47
CA VAL A 28 -17.75 -18.51 -0.39
C VAL A 28 -18.75 -19.41 -1.11
N PHE A 29 -18.56 -19.56 -2.42
CA PHE A 29 -19.41 -20.34 -3.29
C PHE A 29 -18.57 -21.37 -4.05
N VAL A 30 -18.89 -22.65 -3.89
CA VAL A 30 -18.20 -23.76 -4.56
C VAL A 30 -19.18 -24.71 -5.23
N THR A 31 -18.80 -25.28 -6.37
CA THR A 31 -19.58 -26.38 -6.98
C THR A 31 -19.55 -27.64 -6.10
N GLU A 32 -20.46 -28.59 -6.34
CA GLU A 32 -20.54 -29.86 -5.57
C GLU A 32 -19.18 -30.58 -5.47
N VAL A 33 -18.41 -30.61 -6.58
CA VAL A 33 -17.07 -31.23 -6.65
C VAL A 33 -16.08 -30.64 -5.64
N GLY A 34 -16.27 -29.39 -5.24
CA GLY A 34 -15.39 -28.67 -4.31
C GLY A 34 -15.93 -28.57 -2.88
N ALA A 35 -17.15 -29.02 -2.61
CA ALA A 35 -17.84 -28.79 -1.34
C ALA A 35 -17.06 -29.33 -0.13
N GLU A 36 -16.49 -30.53 -0.25
CA GLU A 36 -15.68 -31.14 0.84
C GLU A 36 -14.40 -30.35 1.17
N GLN A 37 -13.85 -29.61 0.20
CA GLN A 37 -12.62 -28.85 0.41
C GLN A 37 -12.86 -27.54 1.16
N CYS A 38 -14.10 -27.05 1.16
CA CYS A 38 -14.50 -25.81 1.82
C CYS A 38 -15.87 -25.99 2.50
N PRO A 39 -15.94 -26.64 3.68
CA PRO A 39 -17.22 -27.00 4.31
C PRO A 39 -18.11 -25.82 4.70
N SER A 40 -17.54 -24.62 4.85
CA SER A 40 -18.29 -23.39 5.13
C SER A 40 -18.84 -22.71 3.88
N ALA A 41 -18.55 -23.22 2.68
CA ALA A 41 -19.03 -22.63 1.43
C ALA A 41 -20.50 -23.00 1.15
N SER A 42 -21.21 -22.04 0.56
CA SER A 42 -22.51 -22.27 -0.06
C SER A 42 -22.35 -22.93 -1.43
N LEU A 43 -23.37 -23.64 -1.87
CA LEU A 43 -23.33 -24.33 -3.16
C LEU A 43 -23.49 -23.35 -4.32
N LEU A 44 -22.54 -23.38 -5.25
CA LEU A 44 -22.61 -22.69 -6.54
C LEU A 44 -23.25 -23.62 -7.57
N THR A 45 -24.34 -23.16 -8.21
CA THR A 45 -25.00 -23.89 -9.30
C THR A 45 -24.60 -23.33 -10.66
N LEU A 46 -24.48 -24.21 -11.66
CA LEU A 46 -24.22 -23.82 -13.05
C LEU A 46 -25.54 -23.64 -13.81
N PRO A 47 -25.61 -22.73 -14.80
CA PRO A 47 -24.51 -21.95 -15.39
C PRO A 47 -24.04 -20.75 -14.56
N LEU A 48 -22.72 -20.52 -14.48
CA LEU A 48 -22.11 -19.43 -13.69
C LEU A 48 -22.70 -18.05 -13.95
N ALA A 49 -23.05 -17.74 -15.21
CA ALA A 49 -23.62 -16.44 -15.56
C ALA A 49 -24.96 -16.19 -14.87
N GLN A 50 -25.81 -17.22 -14.72
CA GLN A 50 -27.10 -17.12 -14.04
C GLN A 50 -26.95 -17.03 -12.53
N PHE A 51 -25.89 -17.63 -11.98
CA PHE A 51 -25.59 -17.58 -10.55
C PHE A 51 -25.03 -16.22 -10.12
N ILE A 52 -24.07 -15.66 -10.87
CA ILE A 52 -23.37 -14.43 -10.50
C ILE A 52 -24.20 -13.18 -10.81
N ALA A 53 -24.95 -13.17 -11.92
CA ALA A 53 -25.63 -11.96 -12.39
C ALA A 53 -26.60 -11.29 -11.38
N PRO A 54 -27.44 -12.03 -10.63
CA PRO A 54 -28.39 -11.42 -9.69
C PRO A 54 -27.72 -10.63 -8.56
N ASP A 55 -26.58 -11.14 -8.08
CA ASP A 55 -25.89 -10.59 -6.90
C ASP A 55 -24.62 -9.81 -7.25
N PHE A 56 -24.32 -9.60 -8.54
CA PHE A 56 -23.08 -8.95 -8.97
C PHE A 56 -22.87 -7.58 -8.31
N HIS A 57 -23.90 -6.72 -8.32
CA HIS A 57 -23.83 -5.40 -7.68
C HIS A 57 -24.13 -5.42 -6.17
N HIS A 58 -24.43 -6.59 -5.59
CA HIS A 58 -24.65 -6.75 -4.16
C HIS A 58 -23.35 -6.92 -3.36
N TYR A 59 -22.27 -7.31 -4.04
CA TYR A 59 -20.94 -7.40 -3.47
C TYR A 59 -20.08 -6.22 -3.92
N ASP A 60 -19.18 -5.79 -3.05
CA ASP A 60 -18.17 -4.77 -3.41
C ASP A 60 -17.01 -5.43 -4.19
N CYS A 61 -16.87 -6.75 -4.11
CA CYS A 61 -15.76 -7.49 -4.72
C CYS A 61 -16.04 -8.97 -4.97
N HIS A 62 -15.63 -9.44 -6.14
CA HIS A 62 -15.65 -10.84 -6.57
C HIS A 62 -14.24 -11.36 -6.76
N ILE A 63 -13.92 -12.50 -6.12
CA ILE A 63 -12.70 -13.27 -6.34
C ILE A 63 -13.08 -14.55 -7.07
N CYS A 64 -12.67 -14.67 -8.34
CA CYS A 64 -13.04 -15.75 -9.24
C CYS A 64 -11.86 -16.71 -9.43
N LEU A 65 -11.98 -17.95 -8.94
CA LEU A 65 -10.97 -19.00 -9.00
C LEU A 65 -11.19 -19.89 -10.22
N PHE A 66 -11.07 -19.30 -11.40
CA PHE A 66 -11.21 -19.93 -12.71
C PHE A 66 -10.62 -19.03 -13.80
N ALA A 67 -10.59 -19.50 -15.06
CA ALA A 67 -9.92 -18.80 -16.15
C ALA A 67 -10.48 -17.38 -16.43
N THR A 68 -9.59 -16.43 -16.73
CA THR A 68 -9.94 -15.03 -17.06
C THR A 68 -10.94 -14.92 -18.21
N GLY A 69 -10.88 -15.83 -19.20
CA GLY A 69 -11.83 -15.88 -20.31
C GLY A 69 -13.26 -16.22 -19.89
N ILE A 70 -13.44 -17.00 -18.82
CA ILE A 70 -14.76 -17.29 -18.24
C ILE A 70 -15.28 -16.05 -17.52
N VAL A 71 -14.44 -15.45 -16.66
CA VAL A 71 -14.77 -14.22 -15.92
C VAL A 71 -15.20 -13.11 -16.89
N SER A 72 -14.40 -12.86 -17.92
CA SER A 72 -14.68 -11.81 -18.93
C SER A 72 -16.05 -11.98 -19.58
N ARG A 73 -16.42 -13.20 -19.98
CA ARG A 73 -17.70 -13.48 -20.64
C ARG A 73 -18.89 -13.34 -19.70
N ILE A 74 -18.73 -13.69 -18.42
CA ILE A 74 -19.79 -13.58 -17.40
C ILE A 74 -20.05 -12.12 -17.05
N ILE A 75 -19.00 -11.33 -16.82
CA ILE A 75 -19.15 -9.96 -16.34
C ILE A 75 -19.48 -8.98 -17.45
N ALA A 76 -19.04 -9.22 -18.70
CA ALA A 76 -19.25 -8.32 -19.83
C ALA A 76 -20.70 -7.77 -19.97
N PRO A 77 -21.77 -8.59 -19.89
CA PRO A 77 -23.14 -8.09 -19.98
C PRO A 77 -23.64 -7.35 -18.71
N LEU A 78 -22.87 -7.38 -17.61
CA LEU A 78 -23.24 -6.82 -16.30
C LEU A 78 -22.58 -5.46 -16.02
N LEU A 79 -21.57 -5.10 -16.82
CA LEU A 79 -20.78 -3.88 -16.65
C LEU A 79 -21.64 -2.64 -16.93
N GLN A 80 -21.59 -1.67 -16.02
CA GLN A 80 -22.27 -0.40 -16.16
C GLN A 80 -21.24 0.72 -16.33
N ASP A 81 -20.51 1.01 -15.26
CA ASP A 81 -19.43 1.99 -15.27
C ASP A 81 -18.47 1.77 -14.08
N LYS A 82 -17.25 2.32 -14.22
CA LYS A 82 -16.14 2.22 -13.25
C LYS A 82 -16.45 2.72 -11.81
N ARG A 83 -17.60 3.37 -11.57
CA ARG A 83 -17.99 3.92 -10.26
C ARG A 83 -18.89 2.96 -9.49
N HIS A 84 -19.72 2.21 -10.21
CA HIS A 84 -20.70 1.29 -9.63
C HIS A 84 -20.25 -0.16 -9.73
N ASP A 85 -19.47 -0.48 -10.75
CA ASP A 85 -19.00 -1.84 -10.98
C ASP A 85 -18.08 -2.31 -9.83
N PRO A 86 -18.32 -3.52 -9.28
CA PRO A 86 -17.53 -4.05 -8.18
C PRO A 86 -16.10 -4.39 -8.61
N ALA A 87 -15.20 -4.54 -7.63
CA ALA A 87 -13.90 -5.12 -7.90
C ALA A 87 -14.04 -6.56 -8.40
N VAL A 88 -13.32 -6.94 -9.46
CA VAL A 88 -13.24 -8.33 -9.91
C VAL A 88 -11.78 -8.74 -9.99
N ILE A 89 -11.43 -9.82 -9.29
CA ILE A 89 -10.09 -10.41 -9.28
C ILE A 89 -10.22 -11.84 -9.78
N CYS A 90 -9.45 -12.17 -10.81
CA CYS A 90 -9.34 -13.52 -11.31
C CYS A 90 -8.07 -14.17 -10.75
N VAL A 91 -8.20 -15.39 -10.28
CA VAL A 91 -7.09 -16.20 -9.79
C VAL A 91 -7.10 -17.51 -10.59
N ASP A 92 -5.97 -17.90 -11.14
CA ASP A 92 -5.89 -19.18 -11.85
C ASP A 92 -6.08 -20.36 -10.88
N ASP A 93 -6.43 -21.52 -11.41
CA ASP A 93 -6.76 -22.70 -10.62
C ASP A 93 -5.65 -23.10 -9.63
N GLN A 94 -4.38 -22.90 -9.98
CA GLN A 94 -3.24 -23.24 -9.14
C GLN A 94 -2.87 -22.14 -8.13
N GLY A 95 -3.53 -20.97 -8.20
CA GLY A 95 -3.22 -19.82 -7.35
C GLY A 95 -1.83 -19.23 -7.61
N GLN A 96 -1.35 -19.28 -8.86
CA GLN A 96 -0.06 -18.73 -9.28
C GLN A 96 -0.13 -17.23 -9.61
N PHE A 97 -1.27 -16.74 -10.09
CA PHE A 97 -1.50 -15.38 -10.52
C PHE A 97 -2.79 -14.82 -9.91
N ALA A 98 -2.74 -13.58 -9.43
CA ALA A 98 -3.93 -12.82 -9.02
C ALA A 98 -4.05 -11.59 -9.92
N ILE A 99 -5.09 -11.58 -10.75
CA ILE A 99 -5.25 -10.65 -11.87
C ILE A 99 -6.47 -9.76 -11.59
N PRO A 100 -6.30 -8.47 -11.27
CA PRO A 100 -7.42 -7.54 -11.20
C PRO A 100 -7.98 -7.32 -12.62
N MET A 101 -9.27 -7.63 -12.81
CA MET A 101 -9.95 -7.57 -14.10
C MET A 101 -10.91 -6.38 -14.25
N LEU A 102 -11.48 -5.89 -13.16
CA LEU A 102 -12.46 -4.79 -13.16
C LEU A 102 -12.27 -3.91 -11.91
N SER A 103 -12.49 -2.61 -12.07
CA SER A 103 -12.43 -1.60 -10.99
C SER A 103 -11.10 -1.62 -10.20
N GLY A 104 -9.98 -1.63 -10.94
CA GLY A 104 -8.60 -1.68 -10.44
C GLY A 104 -8.26 -0.67 -9.34
N HIS A 105 -8.52 0.62 -9.59
CA HIS A 105 -8.22 1.70 -8.64
C HIS A 105 -9.34 1.90 -7.62
N ARG A 106 -10.37 2.70 -7.96
CA ARG A 106 -11.43 3.12 -7.03
C ARG A 106 -12.23 1.96 -6.44
N GLY A 107 -12.52 0.92 -7.21
CA GLY A 107 -13.18 -0.28 -6.68
C GLY A 107 -12.26 -1.18 -5.85
N GLY A 108 -10.95 -0.92 -5.82
CA GLY A 108 -10.01 -1.61 -4.95
C GLY A 108 -9.50 -2.95 -5.47
N ALA A 109 -9.75 -3.31 -6.75
CA ALA A 109 -9.33 -4.61 -7.27
C ALA A 109 -7.81 -4.79 -7.28
N ASN A 110 -7.01 -3.73 -7.51
CA ASN A 110 -5.55 -3.82 -7.47
C ASN A 110 -5.04 -4.13 -6.07
N ALA A 111 -5.54 -3.43 -5.06
CA ALA A 111 -5.20 -3.67 -3.66
C ALA A 111 -5.64 -5.07 -3.21
N MET A 112 -6.85 -5.49 -3.61
CA MET A 112 -7.36 -6.82 -3.30
C MET A 112 -6.54 -7.91 -4.01
N ALA A 113 -6.14 -7.72 -5.26
CA ALA A 113 -5.30 -8.67 -5.99
C ALA A 113 -3.93 -8.84 -5.31
N GLN A 114 -3.32 -7.77 -4.81
CA GLN A 114 -2.10 -7.85 -4.00
C GLN A 114 -2.32 -8.63 -2.69
N ARG A 115 -3.45 -8.41 -2.00
CA ARG A 115 -3.80 -9.13 -0.78
C ARG A 115 -4.04 -10.62 -1.04
N VAL A 116 -4.82 -10.95 -2.07
CA VAL A 116 -5.05 -12.32 -2.53
C VAL A 116 -3.73 -12.99 -2.88
N ALA A 117 -2.84 -12.29 -3.59
CA ALA A 117 -1.51 -12.80 -3.93
C ALA A 117 -0.66 -13.11 -2.69
N GLN A 118 -0.69 -12.25 -1.67
CA GLN A 118 0.01 -12.51 -0.39
C GLN A 118 -0.52 -13.77 0.31
N ILE A 119 -1.85 -13.94 0.38
CA ILE A 119 -2.49 -15.08 1.04
C ILE A 119 -2.17 -16.39 0.29
N LEU A 120 -2.30 -16.36 -1.03
CA LEU A 120 -2.12 -17.55 -1.86
C LEU A 120 -0.66 -17.86 -2.18
N LYS A 121 0.25 -16.89 -1.95
CA LYS A 121 1.62 -16.87 -2.46
C LYS A 121 1.67 -16.83 -3.99
N ALA A 122 0.72 -16.13 -4.58
CA ALA A 122 0.62 -15.87 -6.02
C ALA A 122 1.44 -14.64 -6.43
N MET A 123 1.60 -14.44 -7.73
CA MET A 123 2.09 -13.21 -8.34
C MET A 123 0.91 -12.28 -8.66
N PRO A 124 0.85 -11.04 -8.11
CA PRO A 124 -0.14 -10.08 -8.53
C PRO A 124 0.21 -9.52 -9.93
N VAL A 125 -0.74 -9.55 -10.87
CA VAL A 125 -0.54 -9.07 -12.25
C VAL A 125 -1.26 -7.73 -12.43
N VAL A 126 -0.74 -6.68 -11.78
CA VAL A 126 -1.29 -5.32 -11.87
C VAL A 126 -0.70 -4.61 -13.10
N THR A 127 -1.55 -4.12 -14.00
CA THR A 127 -1.14 -3.52 -15.29
C THR A 127 -1.43 -2.02 -15.38
N THR A 128 -2.07 -1.42 -14.38
CA THR A 128 -2.43 0.00 -14.35
C THR A 128 -1.18 0.90 -14.36
N ALA A 129 -1.12 1.85 -15.30
CA ALA A 129 0.05 2.69 -15.55
C ALA A 129 0.52 3.50 -14.32
N SER A 130 -0.41 4.02 -13.53
CA SER A 130 -0.14 4.76 -12.28
C SER A 130 0.52 3.89 -11.21
N ASP A 131 0.08 2.64 -11.04
CA ASP A 131 0.66 1.69 -10.08
C ASP A 131 2.03 1.20 -10.54
N VAL A 132 2.19 0.89 -11.83
CA VAL A 132 3.49 0.48 -12.42
C VAL A 132 4.51 1.62 -12.33
N ALA A 133 4.08 2.85 -12.59
CA ALA A 133 4.93 4.04 -12.48
C ALA A 133 5.23 4.45 -11.03
N ASN A 134 4.55 3.86 -10.02
CA ASN A 134 4.60 4.25 -8.61
C ASN A 134 4.41 5.77 -8.40
N THR A 135 3.64 6.41 -9.28
CA THR A 135 3.45 7.87 -9.31
C THR A 135 2.17 8.25 -8.56
N LEU A 136 1.80 9.53 -8.54
CA LEU A 136 0.59 10.00 -7.87
C LEU A 136 -0.67 9.41 -8.55
N SER A 137 -1.46 8.63 -7.82
CA SER A 137 -2.83 8.31 -8.24
C SER A 137 -3.75 9.41 -7.76
N VAL A 138 -4.18 10.24 -8.71
CA VAL A 138 -5.01 11.43 -8.46
C VAL A 138 -6.38 11.06 -7.89
N ASP A 139 -6.86 9.85 -8.18
CA ASP A 139 -8.16 9.33 -7.79
C ASP A 139 -8.14 8.39 -6.57
N MET A 140 -6.95 8.04 -6.05
CA MET A 140 -6.80 7.21 -4.85
C MET A 140 -6.02 7.86 -3.70
N MET A 141 -5.27 8.94 -3.93
CA MET A 141 -4.38 9.52 -2.91
C MET A 141 -5.06 9.85 -1.57
N GLY A 142 -6.34 10.22 -1.60
CA GLY A 142 -7.13 10.54 -0.41
C GLY A 142 -7.85 9.36 0.22
N ALA A 143 -7.97 8.23 -0.48
CA ALA A 143 -8.86 7.14 -0.10
C ALA A 143 -8.46 6.50 1.24
N THR A 144 -7.16 6.37 1.51
CA THR A 144 -6.65 5.81 2.77
C THR A 144 -6.98 6.65 4.01
N PHE A 145 -7.31 7.93 3.80
CA PHE A 145 -7.72 8.86 4.85
C PHE A 145 -9.23 9.04 4.93
N GLY A 146 -10.00 8.31 4.11
CA GLY A 146 -11.45 8.46 4.02
C GLY A 146 -11.89 9.76 3.35
N TRP A 147 -11.00 10.42 2.59
CA TRP A 147 -11.39 11.57 1.78
C TRP A 147 -12.35 11.11 0.68
N THR A 148 -13.23 12.01 0.25
CA THR A 148 -14.15 11.75 -0.87
C THR A 148 -13.78 12.63 -2.05
N LEU A 149 -13.90 12.09 -3.26
CA LEU A 149 -13.77 12.89 -4.48
C LEU A 149 -15.08 13.62 -4.70
N ASP A 150 -14.98 14.92 -4.96
CA ASP A 150 -16.15 15.72 -5.30
C ASP A 150 -16.71 15.26 -6.65
N PRO A 151 -18.02 14.94 -6.76
CA PRO A 151 -18.62 14.47 -8.01
C PRO A 151 -18.37 15.41 -9.21
N GLN A 152 -18.19 16.71 -8.98
CA GLN A 152 -17.96 17.68 -10.05
C GLN A 152 -16.63 17.47 -10.81
N CYS A 153 -15.66 16.79 -10.18
CA CYS A 153 -14.33 16.60 -10.77
C CYS A 153 -14.21 15.34 -11.65
N GLU A 154 -15.26 14.53 -11.76
CA GLU A 154 -15.21 13.22 -12.43
C GLU A 154 -14.69 13.31 -13.88
N ALA A 155 -15.13 14.33 -14.62
CA ALA A 155 -14.70 14.56 -15.99
C ALA A 155 -13.19 14.86 -16.14
N ALA A 156 -12.55 15.36 -15.08
CA ALA A 156 -11.14 15.74 -15.07
C ALA A 156 -10.20 14.60 -14.61
N ILE A 157 -10.71 13.55 -13.96
CA ILE A 157 -9.85 12.50 -13.39
C ILE A 157 -8.96 11.85 -14.46
N THR A 158 -9.53 11.53 -15.62
CA THR A 158 -8.80 10.87 -16.71
C THR A 158 -7.73 11.76 -17.31
N SER A 159 -8.03 13.04 -17.55
CA SER A 159 -7.08 14.00 -18.12
C SER A 159 -5.93 14.29 -17.17
N VAL A 160 -6.22 14.52 -15.88
CA VAL A 160 -5.19 14.78 -14.86
C VAL A 160 -4.35 13.53 -14.58
N SER A 161 -4.96 12.34 -14.55
CA SER A 161 -4.23 11.06 -14.49
C SER A 161 -3.24 10.93 -15.66
N ALA A 162 -3.70 11.24 -16.87
CA ALA A 162 -2.85 11.19 -18.07
C ALA A 162 -1.71 12.21 -18.00
N ALA A 163 -1.96 13.42 -17.46
CA ALA A 163 -0.91 14.42 -17.24
C ALA A 163 0.18 13.91 -16.29
N VAL A 164 -0.19 13.26 -15.18
CA VAL A 164 0.77 12.65 -14.25
C VAL A 164 1.58 11.52 -14.91
N VAL A 165 0.92 10.62 -15.65
CA VAL A 165 1.60 9.51 -16.32
C VAL A 165 2.55 9.99 -17.43
N ASN A 166 2.16 11.04 -18.16
CA ASN A 166 2.95 11.63 -19.25
C ASN A 166 3.95 12.71 -18.77
N GLU A 167 4.25 12.73 -17.47
CA GLU A 167 5.23 13.63 -16.82
C GLU A 167 4.99 15.12 -17.12
N GLN A 168 3.74 15.51 -17.33
CA GLN A 168 3.36 16.91 -17.55
C GLN A 168 3.26 17.67 -16.22
N PRO A 169 3.38 19.01 -16.24
CA PRO A 169 3.24 19.82 -15.02
C PRO A 169 1.86 19.67 -14.38
N VAL A 170 1.83 19.10 -13.18
CA VAL A 170 0.61 18.92 -12.36
C VAL A 170 0.81 19.60 -11.01
N LEU A 171 -0.18 20.39 -10.62
CA LEU A 171 -0.20 21.10 -9.36
C LEU A 171 -1.02 20.33 -8.33
N VAL A 172 -0.52 20.23 -7.11
CA VAL A 172 -1.24 19.74 -5.93
C VAL A 172 -1.39 20.91 -4.96
N VAL A 173 -2.62 21.34 -4.70
CA VAL A 173 -2.91 22.37 -3.69
C VAL A 173 -3.61 21.74 -2.51
N GLN A 174 -3.03 21.89 -1.32
CA GLN A 174 -3.58 21.34 -0.09
C GLN A 174 -3.93 22.44 0.91
N GLN A 175 -5.24 22.66 1.11
CA GLN A 175 -5.78 23.63 2.08
C GLN A 175 -6.17 22.97 3.41
N ALA A 176 -6.50 21.67 3.39
CA ALA A 176 -6.91 20.91 4.57
C ALA A 176 -6.52 19.43 4.49
N GLY A 177 -6.77 18.68 5.56
CA GLY A 177 -6.55 17.22 5.64
C GLY A 177 -5.12 16.78 5.95
N GLU A 178 -4.93 15.48 5.97
CA GLU A 178 -3.66 14.77 6.20
C GLU A 178 -2.61 15.05 5.11
N LYS A 179 -1.34 15.27 5.48
CA LYS A 179 -0.24 15.60 4.53
C LYS A 179 0.56 14.39 4.03
N ASN A 180 0.35 13.21 4.62
CA ASN A 180 1.12 11.98 4.34
C ASN A 180 0.49 11.11 3.25
N TRP A 181 -0.12 11.74 2.24
CA TRP A 181 -0.75 11.06 1.10
C TRP A 181 0.22 10.55 0.05
N TRP A 182 1.51 10.90 0.13
CA TRP A 182 2.55 10.31 -0.70
C TRP A 182 3.09 9.04 -0.02
N PRO A 183 2.75 7.83 -0.49
CA PRO A 183 3.03 6.59 0.24
C PRO A 183 4.44 6.03 0.00
N TYR A 184 5.16 6.57 -0.99
CA TYR A 184 6.39 5.97 -1.48
C TYR A 184 7.63 6.47 -0.74
N LYS A 185 8.58 5.56 -0.47
CA LYS A 185 9.90 5.88 0.11
C LYS A 185 10.88 6.47 -0.92
N ARG A 186 10.40 7.39 -1.76
CA ARG A 186 11.18 8.08 -2.80
C ARG A 186 10.70 9.52 -2.93
N THR A 187 11.53 10.37 -3.53
CA THR A 187 11.16 11.76 -3.81
C THR A 187 9.98 11.81 -4.78
N MET A 188 9.11 12.79 -4.59
CA MET A 188 8.01 13.06 -5.52
C MET A 188 8.57 13.41 -6.91
N PRO A 189 7.93 12.95 -8.01
CA PRO A 189 8.33 13.32 -9.36
C PRO A 189 8.42 14.83 -9.55
N LYS A 190 9.43 15.30 -10.29
CA LYS A 190 9.71 16.74 -10.47
C LYS A 190 8.60 17.51 -11.20
N HIS A 191 7.75 16.82 -11.94
CA HIS A 191 6.62 17.40 -12.66
C HIS A 191 5.39 17.61 -11.75
N ILE A 192 5.43 17.16 -10.49
CA ILE A 192 4.38 17.37 -9.49
C ILE A 192 4.84 18.45 -8.51
N TYR A 193 4.04 19.49 -8.37
CA TYR A 193 4.36 20.67 -7.58
C TYR A 193 3.33 20.84 -6.48
N CYS A 194 3.78 21.16 -5.26
CA CYS A 194 2.88 21.30 -4.10
C CYS A 194 2.81 22.75 -3.63
N HIS A 195 1.60 23.25 -3.43
CA HIS A 195 1.33 24.59 -2.89
C HIS A 195 0.25 24.54 -1.80
N GLY A 196 0.21 25.56 -0.93
CA GLY A 196 -0.81 25.67 0.12
C GLY A 196 -2.11 26.35 -0.36
N GLU A 197 -2.01 27.20 -1.39
CA GLU A 197 -3.11 28.05 -1.87
C GLU A 197 -3.06 28.18 -3.39
N LEU A 198 -4.21 28.54 -3.99
CA LEU A 198 -4.35 28.81 -5.43
C LEU A 198 -4.08 30.27 -5.81
N VAL A 199 -3.89 31.16 -4.83
CA VAL A 199 -3.74 32.60 -5.06
C VAL A 199 -2.50 32.89 -5.91
N GLY A 200 -2.69 33.65 -6.99
CA GLY A 200 -1.61 34.07 -7.89
C GLY A 200 -1.09 32.96 -8.82
N ILE A 201 -1.77 31.81 -8.89
CA ILE A 201 -1.41 30.73 -9.81
C ILE A 201 -2.19 30.87 -11.11
N ASP A 202 -1.47 31.04 -12.20
CA ASP A 202 -2.01 31.02 -13.57
C ASP A 202 -2.29 29.57 -13.98
N SER A 203 -3.57 29.24 -14.23
CA SER A 203 -3.97 27.87 -14.52
C SER A 203 -3.46 27.37 -15.87
N ASP A 204 -3.12 28.25 -16.81
CA ASP A 204 -2.71 27.88 -18.18
C ASP A 204 -1.31 27.27 -18.25
N GLN A 205 -0.50 27.45 -17.19
CA GLN A 205 0.84 26.87 -17.09
C GLN A 205 0.83 25.38 -16.70
N TRP A 206 -0.35 24.82 -16.41
CA TRP A 206 -0.51 23.51 -15.80
C TRP A 206 -1.44 22.62 -16.61
N GLN A 207 -1.09 21.33 -16.68
CA GLN A 207 -1.89 20.31 -17.36
C GLN A 207 -2.88 19.61 -16.42
N GLY A 208 -2.79 19.88 -15.11
CA GLY A 208 -3.75 19.38 -14.14
C GLY A 208 -3.58 19.99 -12.75
N LEU A 209 -4.67 19.99 -11.99
CA LEU A 209 -4.74 20.36 -10.59
C LEU A 209 -5.31 19.19 -9.79
N VAL A 210 -4.71 18.90 -8.65
CA VAL A 210 -5.32 18.16 -7.56
C VAL A 210 -5.50 19.10 -6.38
N LEU A 211 -6.74 19.46 -6.08
CA LEU A 211 -7.10 20.35 -4.97
C LEU A 211 -7.64 19.52 -3.81
N ILE A 212 -7.14 19.76 -2.61
CA ILE A 212 -7.60 19.13 -1.36
C ILE A 212 -8.17 20.25 -0.49
N SER A 213 -9.50 20.32 -0.38
CA SER A 213 -10.19 21.44 0.24
C SER A 213 -11.50 21.03 0.90
N ASP A 214 -11.74 21.60 2.07
CA ASP A 214 -12.99 21.50 2.81
C ASP A 214 -13.97 22.64 2.53
N LEU A 215 -13.64 23.56 1.62
CA LEU A 215 -14.51 24.65 1.19
C LEU A 215 -15.52 24.18 0.15
N ASP A 216 -16.82 24.45 0.32
CA ASP A 216 -17.85 24.05 -0.66
C ASP A 216 -17.52 24.55 -2.08
N LYS A 217 -17.20 25.84 -2.19
CA LYS A 217 -16.76 26.53 -3.41
C LYS A 217 -15.37 27.12 -3.18
N PRO A 218 -14.29 26.36 -3.45
CA PRO A 218 -12.94 26.88 -3.30
C PRO A 218 -12.68 28.01 -4.31
N ASP A 219 -12.05 29.09 -3.85
CA ASP A 219 -11.67 30.21 -4.71
C ASP A 219 -10.76 29.74 -5.86
N TYR A 220 -10.88 30.41 -7.00
CA TYR A 220 -10.14 30.13 -8.23
C TYR A 220 -10.39 28.73 -8.85
N TYR A 221 -11.15 27.83 -8.22
CA TYR A 221 -11.43 26.49 -8.77
C TYR A 221 -12.08 26.54 -10.16
N GLN A 222 -12.92 27.56 -10.41
CA GLN A 222 -13.58 27.76 -11.70
C GLN A 222 -12.60 27.99 -12.87
N SER A 223 -11.39 28.52 -12.65
CA SER A 223 -10.40 28.70 -13.72
C SER A 223 -9.69 27.40 -14.12
N TRP A 224 -10.02 26.28 -13.46
CA TRP A 224 -9.45 24.96 -13.68
C TRP A 224 -10.49 23.94 -14.19
N GLN A 225 -11.63 24.41 -14.70
CA GLN A 225 -12.70 23.56 -15.24
C GLN A 225 -12.13 22.48 -16.19
N HIS A 226 -12.55 21.23 -15.98
CA HIS A 226 -12.12 20.02 -16.70
C HIS A 226 -10.64 19.59 -16.54
N LYS A 227 -9.84 20.32 -15.74
CA LYS A 227 -8.45 19.98 -15.40
C LYS A 227 -8.17 19.93 -13.89
N ALA A 228 -9.22 19.92 -13.06
CA ALA A 228 -9.07 19.85 -11.60
C ALA A 228 -9.78 18.64 -10.99
N VAL A 229 -9.02 17.84 -10.24
CA VAL A 229 -9.50 16.79 -9.34
C VAL A 229 -9.64 17.38 -7.94
N LEU A 230 -10.83 17.28 -7.33
CA LEU A 230 -11.11 17.87 -6.02
C LEU A 230 -11.38 16.78 -4.97
N TRP A 231 -10.55 16.77 -3.93
CA TRP A 231 -10.70 15.95 -2.74
C TRP A 231 -11.31 16.73 -1.58
N ARG A 232 -12.27 16.09 -0.89
CA ARG A 232 -12.93 16.52 0.33
C ARG A 232 -12.37 15.76 1.53
N PRO A 233 -11.42 16.34 2.28
CA PRO A 233 -10.88 15.68 3.47
C PRO A 233 -11.89 15.74 4.63
N LYS A 234 -11.96 14.66 5.43
CA LYS A 234 -12.80 14.57 6.64
C LYS A 234 -12.18 15.37 7.79
N SER A 235 -12.20 16.68 7.67
CA SER A 235 -11.45 17.63 8.50
C SER A 235 -12.32 18.51 9.38
N LEU A 236 -13.63 18.56 9.17
CA LEU A 236 -14.55 19.45 9.87
C LEU A 236 -15.29 18.75 11.01
N VAL A 237 -15.36 19.40 12.17
CA VAL A 237 -16.19 18.98 13.30
C VAL A 237 -17.26 20.03 13.52
N LEU A 238 -18.52 19.60 13.58
CA LEU A 238 -19.64 20.49 13.90
C LEU A 238 -20.04 20.31 15.36
N GLY A 239 -19.95 21.36 16.15
CA GLY A 239 -20.53 21.41 17.47
C GLY A 239 -21.97 21.89 17.39
N ILE A 240 -22.90 21.17 18.01
CA ILE A 240 -24.33 21.46 17.92
C ILE A 240 -24.95 21.54 19.31
N GLY A 241 -25.64 22.63 19.60
CA GLY A 241 -26.56 22.76 20.74
C GLY A 241 -27.96 23.09 20.25
N CYS A 242 -29.00 22.46 20.80
CA CYS A 242 -30.38 22.71 20.39
C CYS A 242 -31.36 22.57 21.56
N ASP A 243 -32.62 22.98 21.37
CA ASP A 243 -33.70 22.70 22.31
C ASP A 243 -34.01 21.19 22.37
N ARG A 244 -34.69 20.72 23.43
CA ARG A 244 -35.12 19.32 23.54
C ARG A 244 -36.18 18.98 22.49
N ASN A 245 -36.15 17.75 21.98
CA ASN A 245 -37.04 17.24 20.94
C ASN A 245 -36.98 18.07 19.65
N THR A 246 -35.78 18.56 19.30
CA THR A 246 -35.63 19.34 18.06
C THR A 246 -35.84 18.41 16.86
N PRO A 247 -36.76 18.72 15.92
CA PRO A 247 -37.05 17.87 14.78
C PRO A 247 -35.83 17.66 13.87
N LEU A 248 -35.73 16.48 13.25
CA LEU A 248 -34.71 16.16 12.24
C LEU A 248 -34.69 17.18 11.08
N SER A 249 -35.86 17.68 10.66
CA SER A 249 -35.97 18.70 9.61
C SER A 249 -35.28 20.00 10.00
N THR A 250 -35.49 20.47 11.24
CA THR A 250 -34.87 21.68 11.77
C THR A 250 -33.35 21.53 11.88
N ILE A 251 -32.88 20.37 12.35
CA ILE A 251 -31.44 20.07 12.44
C ILE A 251 -30.81 20.06 11.05
N ARG A 252 -31.42 19.36 10.09
CA ARG A 252 -30.94 19.29 8.71
C ARG A 252 -30.84 20.68 8.09
N ALA A 253 -31.92 21.46 8.14
CA ALA A 253 -31.96 22.81 7.59
C ALA A 253 -30.91 23.73 8.24
N GLY A 254 -30.76 23.64 9.57
CA GLY A 254 -29.77 24.42 10.31
C GLY A 254 -28.33 24.07 9.93
N VAL A 255 -28.00 22.79 9.80
CA VAL A 255 -26.67 22.34 9.37
C VAL A 255 -26.38 22.75 7.92
N GLU A 256 -27.31 22.50 6.99
CA GLU A 256 -27.14 22.83 5.57
C GLU A 256 -26.96 24.34 5.36
N THR A 257 -27.76 25.16 6.04
CA THR A 257 -27.65 26.62 5.99
C THR A 257 -26.31 27.09 6.55
N PHE A 258 -25.92 26.58 7.73
CA PHE A 258 -24.65 26.93 8.37
C PHE A 258 -23.45 26.58 7.50
N LEU A 259 -23.42 25.38 6.91
CA LEU A 259 -22.34 24.95 6.02
C LEU A 259 -22.28 25.83 4.76
N THR A 260 -23.43 26.14 4.17
CA THR A 260 -23.51 26.99 2.97
C THR A 260 -23.02 28.41 3.25
N GLU A 261 -23.47 29.04 4.34
CA GLU A 261 -23.08 30.40 4.72
C GLU A 261 -21.58 30.53 5.04
N ASN A 262 -20.98 29.47 5.57
CA ASN A 262 -19.55 29.43 5.88
C ASN A 262 -18.69 28.87 4.73
N ASN A 263 -19.29 28.60 3.56
CA ASN A 263 -18.61 27.98 2.41
C ASN A 263 -17.89 26.67 2.76
N LEU A 264 -18.51 25.79 3.55
CA LEU A 264 -17.94 24.52 4.00
C LEU A 264 -18.66 23.34 3.37
N SER A 265 -17.90 22.37 2.87
CA SER A 265 -18.43 21.16 2.28
C SER A 265 -18.96 20.19 3.35
N SER A 266 -20.18 19.70 3.17
CA SER A 266 -20.75 18.63 4.01
C SER A 266 -19.93 17.34 3.91
N ASP A 267 -19.35 17.06 2.75
CA ASP A 267 -18.46 15.92 2.53
C ASP A 267 -17.17 16.01 3.34
N SER A 268 -16.83 17.17 3.89
CA SER A 268 -15.66 17.35 4.76
C SER A 268 -15.97 17.18 6.26
N VAL A 269 -17.23 16.98 6.64
CA VAL A 269 -17.61 16.74 8.03
C VAL A 269 -17.20 15.34 8.47
N THR A 270 -16.45 15.25 9.57
CA THR A 270 -16.02 13.99 10.17
C THR A 270 -16.84 13.56 11.38
N ALA A 271 -17.49 14.49 12.08
CA ALA A 271 -18.25 14.21 13.29
C ALA A 271 -19.14 15.40 13.69
N ILE A 272 -20.21 15.08 14.42
CA ILE A 272 -20.99 16.06 15.16
C ILE A 272 -20.74 15.87 16.67
N ALA A 273 -20.64 16.98 17.42
CA ALA A 273 -20.31 16.97 18.84
C ALA A 273 -21.32 17.79 19.66
N SER A 274 -21.64 17.34 20.87
CA SER A 274 -22.51 18.07 21.80
C SER A 274 -22.18 17.76 23.27
N ILE A 275 -23.03 18.24 24.19
CA ILE A 275 -22.97 17.91 25.61
C ILE A 275 -23.71 16.60 25.91
N ALA A 276 -23.32 15.88 26.97
CA ALA A 276 -23.90 14.61 27.40
C ALA A 276 -25.42 14.66 27.64
N LEU A 277 -25.96 15.82 28.03
CA LEU A 277 -27.42 16.05 28.14
C LEU A 277 -28.17 15.84 26.81
N LYS A 278 -27.46 15.75 25.69
CA LYS A 278 -27.99 15.53 24.34
C LYS A 278 -27.70 14.15 23.78
N ALA A 279 -27.15 13.24 24.57
CA ALA A 279 -26.84 11.89 24.11
C ALA A 279 -28.07 11.10 23.62
N ASP A 280 -29.25 11.41 24.16
CA ASP A 280 -30.55 10.81 23.85
C ASP A 280 -31.41 11.67 22.91
N GLU A 281 -30.86 12.74 22.31
CA GLU A 281 -31.63 13.63 21.42
C GLU A 281 -31.92 12.95 20.08
N GLU A 282 -33.17 12.48 19.91
CA GLU A 282 -33.62 11.69 18.76
C GLU A 282 -33.31 12.35 17.41
N GLY A 283 -33.50 13.67 17.30
CA GLY A 283 -33.22 14.41 16.07
C GLY A 283 -31.74 14.37 15.68
N LEU A 284 -30.82 14.48 16.65
CA LEU A 284 -29.37 14.44 16.39
C LEU A 284 -28.90 13.01 16.09
N LEU A 285 -29.45 12.02 16.79
CA LEU A 285 -29.17 10.61 16.52
C LEU A 285 -29.65 10.19 15.12
N ALA A 286 -30.85 10.62 14.74
CA ALA A 286 -31.39 10.36 13.41
C ALA A 286 -30.56 11.05 12.32
N TYR A 287 -30.14 12.30 12.55
CA TYR A 287 -29.29 13.02 11.60
C TYR A 287 -27.90 12.38 11.47
N SER A 288 -27.27 12.02 12.59
CA SER A 288 -26.01 11.27 12.64
C SER A 288 -26.08 9.97 11.83
N LYS A 289 -27.16 9.20 12.00
CA LYS A 289 -27.40 7.98 11.23
C LYS A 289 -27.62 8.25 9.74
N GLN A 290 -28.36 9.30 9.39
CA GLN A 290 -28.60 9.65 7.99
C GLN A 290 -27.29 10.05 7.27
N GLN A 291 -26.45 10.84 7.92
CA GLN A 291 -25.20 11.35 7.33
C GLN A 291 -24.01 10.40 7.53
N GLN A 292 -24.17 9.36 8.35
CA GLN A 292 -23.08 8.48 8.81
C GLN A 292 -21.95 9.26 9.51
N TRP A 293 -22.29 10.35 10.20
CA TRP A 293 -21.34 11.13 10.99
C TRP A 293 -21.41 10.70 12.45
N PRO A 294 -20.30 10.26 13.07
CA PRO A 294 -20.26 9.94 14.49
C PRO A 294 -20.81 11.09 15.34
N PHE A 295 -21.74 10.77 16.24
CA PHE A 295 -22.23 11.69 17.26
C PHE A 295 -21.49 11.45 18.57
N VAL A 296 -20.76 12.48 19.01
CA VAL A 296 -19.94 12.43 20.23
C VAL A 296 -20.49 13.41 21.24
N THR A 297 -20.62 12.97 22.49
CA THR A 297 -21.03 13.85 23.58
C THR A 297 -20.00 13.87 24.70
N TYR A 298 -19.95 14.99 25.43
CA TYR A 298 -19.00 15.23 26.51
C TYR A 298 -19.70 15.70 27.79
N SER A 299 -19.16 15.37 28.96
CA SER A 299 -19.67 15.89 30.22
C SER A 299 -19.46 17.41 30.31
N ALA A 300 -20.24 18.09 31.16
CA ALA A 300 -20.07 19.52 31.41
C ALA A 300 -18.64 19.86 31.87
N GLU A 301 -18.05 19.02 32.72
CA GLU A 301 -16.67 19.20 33.23
C GLU A 301 -15.61 19.11 32.13
N GLN A 302 -15.83 18.23 31.15
CA GLN A 302 -14.93 18.08 30.01
C GLN A 302 -14.97 19.28 29.06
N LEU A 303 -16.10 19.99 29.02
CA LEU A 303 -16.34 21.13 28.15
C LEU A 303 -16.03 22.49 28.83
N SER A 304 -16.20 22.60 30.15
CA SER A 304 -15.94 23.84 30.90
C SER A 304 -14.47 24.24 30.92
N THR A 305 -13.56 23.30 30.67
CA THR A 305 -12.11 23.49 30.64
C THR A 305 -11.56 23.78 29.24
N VAL A 306 -12.42 23.91 28.23
CA VAL A 306 -12.02 24.11 26.84
C VAL A 306 -11.70 25.59 26.58
N GLU A 307 -10.50 25.83 26.05
CA GLU A 307 -10.05 27.15 25.61
C GLU A 307 -10.48 27.44 24.15
N GLY A 308 -10.57 28.73 23.78
CA GLY A 308 -10.93 29.15 22.42
C GLY A 308 -12.41 29.44 22.20
N ILE A 309 -13.22 29.44 23.26
CA ILE A 309 -14.63 29.85 23.20
C ILE A 309 -14.73 31.36 22.96
N GLU A 310 -15.39 31.77 21.88
CA GLU A 310 -15.55 33.18 21.51
C GLU A 310 -16.89 33.77 21.96
N ASN A 311 -17.95 32.95 22.10
CA ASN A 311 -19.32 33.44 22.35
C ASN A 311 -19.99 32.78 23.59
N PRO A 312 -19.52 33.10 24.80
CA PRO A 312 -20.09 32.59 26.03
C PRO A 312 -21.55 33.06 26.24
N SER A 313 -22.36 32.25 26.93
CA SER A 313 -23.75 32.54 27.23
C SER A 313 -24.07 32.20 28.68
N ALA A 314 -24.33 33.24 29.49
CA ALA A 314 -24.67 33.10 30.91
C ALA A 314 -25.91 32.22 31.15
N TYR A 315 -26.90 32.25 30.24
CA TYR A 315 -28.07 31.39 30.31
C TYR A 315 -27.71 29.91 30.11
N VAL A 316 -26.89 29.60 29.10
CA VAL A 316 -26.43 28.23 28.83
C VAL A 316 -25.54 27.73 29.96
N GLU A 317 -24.66 28.58 30.48
CA GLU A 317 -23.78 28.26 31.61
C GLU A 317 -24.57 27.94 32.88
N LYS A 318 -25.61 28.71 33.19
CA LYS A 318 -26.51 28.45 34.32
C LYS A 318 -27.22 27.09 34.22
N ILE A 319 -27.58 26.65 33.02
CA ILE A 319 -28.34 25.41 32.79
C ILE A 319 -27.42 24.19 32.67
N THR A 320 -26.30 24.35 31.99
CA THR A 320 -25.45 23.23 31.54
C THR A 320 -24.08 23.18 32.20
N GLY A 321 -23.68 24.24 32.91
CA GLY A 321 -22.33 24.39 33.45
C GLY A 321 -21.25 24.73 32.41
N VAL A 322 -21.64 25.02 31.16
CA VAL A 322 -20.73 25.29 30.04
C VAL A 322 -21.09 26.62 29.38
N ALA A 323 -20.10 27.47 29.13
CA ALA A 323 -20.32 28.79 28.55
C ALA A 323 -20.91 28.74 27.12
N SER A 324 -20.53 27.76 26.31
CA SER A 324 -21.05 27.58 24.95
C SER A 324 -20.96 26.10 24.54
N VAL A 325 -22.09 25.40 24.52
CA VAL A 325 -22.12 23.96 24.19
C VAL A 325 -21.58 23.68 22.80
N ALA A 326 -22.03 24.43 21.77
CA ALA A 326 -21.61 24.21 20.39
C ALA A 326 -20.10 24.43 20.21
N GLU A 327 -19.57 25.58 20.63
CA GLU A 327 -18.14 25.90 20.48
C GLU A 327 -17.27 24.93 21.29
N ALA A 328 -17.58 24.73 22.57
CA ALA A 328 -16.79 23.87 23.44
C ALA A 328 -16.74 22.41 22.93
N ALA A 329 -17.87 21.88 22.45
CA ALA A 329 -17.93 20.52 21.92
C ALA A 329 -17.14 20.38 20.61
N ALA A 330 -17.22 21.36 19.70
CA ALA A 330 -16.44 21.37 18.46
C ALA A 330 -14.93 21.43 18.74
N LEU A 331 -14.50 22.34 19.60
CA LEU A 331 -13.10 22.53 20.01
C LEU A 331 -12.56 21.27 20.71
N LYS A 332 -13.34 20.70 21.65
CA LYS A 332 -12.95 19.48 22.36
C LYS A 332 -12.72 18.30 21.42
N LYS A 333 -13.63 18.08 20.46
CA LYS A 333 -13.55 16.95 19.53
C LYS A 333 -12.45 17.13 18.49
N SER A 334 -12.22 18.36 18.05
CA SER A 334 -11.17 18.69 17.08
C SER A 334 -9.78 18.82 17.70
N GLN A 335 -9.68 18.93 19.03
CA GLN A 335 -8.44 19.10 19.78
C GLN A 335 -7.66 20.36 19.36
N THR A 336 -8.38 21.41 19.01
CA THR A 336 -7.84 22.74 18.71
C THR A 336 -8.40 23.79 19.66
N ASN A 337 -7.77 24.96 19.68
CA ASN A 337 -8.24 26.16 20.39
C ASN A 337 -8.71 27.28 19.44
N LYS A 338 -8.90 26.97 18.15
CA LYS A 338 -9.35 27.91 17.12
C LYS A 338 -10.67 27.48 16.51
N LEU A 339 -11.66 28.37 16.56
CA LEU A 339 -12.91 28.20 15.82
C LEU A 339 -12.66 28.53 14.34
N LEU A 340 -13.13 27.65 13.46
CA LEU A 340 -13.20 27.96 12.02
C LEU A 340 -14.42 28.83 11.73
N ALA A 341 -15.53 28.53 12.40
CA ALA A 341 -16.74 29.34 12.41
C ALA A 341 -17.29 29.35 13.84
N ALA A 342 -17.41 30.55 14.39
CA ALA A 342 -17.89 30.76 15.75
C ALA A 342 -19.40 30.48 15.87
N LYS A 343 -19.95 30.64 17.08
CA LYS A 343 -21.36 30.34 17.37
C LYS A 343 -22.33 31.04 16.43
N TRP A 344 -23.00 30.25 15.61
CA TRP A 344 -24.10 30.65 14.73
C TRP A 344 -25.42 30.17 15.30
N LYS A 345 -26.48 31.00 15.20
CA LYS A 345 -27.80 30.72 15.78
C LYS A 345 -28.81 30.48 14.67
N PHE A 346 -29.67 29.49 14.87
CA PHE A 346 -30.74 29.13 13.96
C PHE A 346 -32.06 28.96 14.71
N LYS A 347 -33.16 29.32 14.07
CA LYS A 347 -34.50 29.09 14.60
C LYS A 347 -35.44 28.68 13.47
N GLN A 348 -36.09 27.55 13.63
CA GLN A 348 -37.12 27.06 12.72
C GLN A 348 -38.14 26.24 13.51
N ASP A 349 -39.40 26.30 13.12
CA ASP A 349 -40.49 25.50 13.71
C ASP A 349 -40.64 25.68 15.23
N GLY A 350 -40.23 26.84 15.76
CA GLY A 350 -40.26 27.16 17.18
C GLY A 350 -39.06 26.67 18.00
N TYR A 351 -38.14 25.91 17.40
CA TYR A 351 -36.95 25.36 18.07
C TYR A 351 -35.71 26.22 17.81
N ASN A 352 -34.88 26.41 18.84
CA ASN A 352 -33.59 27.08 18.74
C ASN A 352 -32.46 26.05 18.59
N MET A 353 -31.50 26.39 17.74
CA MET A 353 -30.29 25.62 17.51
C MET A 353 -29.09 26.55 17.39
N THR A 354 -27.92 26.06 17.77
CA THR A 354 -26.64 26.73 17.67
C THR A 354 -25.63 25.78 17.08
N LEU A 355 -24.82 26.29 16.15
CA LEU A 355 -23.73 25.57 15.52
C LEU A 355 -22.42 26.30 15.70
N ALA A 356 -21.32 25.56 15.72
CA ALA A 356 -19.97 26.07 15.58
C ALA A 356 -19.16 25.03 14.80
N CYS A 357 -18.09 25.45 14.13
CA CYS A 357 -17.22 24.54 13.40
C CYS A 357 -15.76 24.72 13.80
N CYS A 358 -15.05 23.61 13.90
CA CYS A 358 -13.60 23.56 14.04
C CYS A 358 -13.01 22.67 12.95
N ARG A 359 -11.83 23.05 12.47
CA ARG A 359 -11.01 22.20 11.62
C ARG A 359 -10.07 21.36 12.49
N ILE A 360 -9.98 20.07 12.21
CA ILE A 360 -8.96 19.20 12.81
C ILE A 360 -7.64 19.50 12.13
N GLU A 361 -6.67 19.98 12.90
CA GLU A 361 -5.29 20.12 12.45
C GLU A 361 -4.64 18.74 12.43
N LYS A 362 -4.52 18.15 11.24
CA LYS A 362 -3.82 16.88 11.02
C LYS A 362 -2.34 17.16 10.76
N GLU A 363 -1.63 17.62 11.78
CA GLU A 363 -0.19 17.90 11.67
C GLU A 363 0.67 16.63 11.68
N GLU A 364 0.19 15.51 12.24
CA GLU A 364 0.98 14.28 12.37
C GLU A 364 0.41 13.09 11.58
N ALA A 365 1.29 12.45 10.83
CA ALA A 365 1.05 11.14 10.22
C ALA A 365 0.93 10.07 11.31
N LEU A 366 -0.12 9.24 11.26
CA LEU A 366 -0.28 8.04 12.10
C LEU A 366 0.75 6.92 11.81
N SER A 367 1.83 7.22 11.09
CA SER A 367 3.00 6.34 10.99
C SER A 367 4.14 6.93 11.82
N LYS A 368 4.37 6.35 13.01
CA LYS A 368 5.68 6.40 13.67
C LYS A 368 6.72 5.79 12.71
N HIS A 369 7.27 6.63 11.84
CA HIS A 369 8.46 6.31 11.07
C HIS A 369 9.47 7.40 11.33
N ASN A 370 10.69 6.97 11.63
CA ASN A 370 11.87 7.79 11.83
C ASN A 370 12.12 8.65 10.57
N TRP A 371 11.39 9.75 10.47
CA TRP A 371 11.47 10.71 9.39
C TRP A 371 12.16 11.95 9.94
N LYS A 372 13.32 12.27 9.39
CA LYS A 372 13.88 13.60 9.59
C LYS A 372 13.08 14.57 8.74
N ASN A 373 12.35 15.43 9.43
CA ASN A 373 11.50 16.49 8.92
C ASN A 373 12.22 17.84 8.90
N TRP A 374 11.65 18.71 8.09
CA TRP A 374 11.74 20.15 7.82
C TRP A 374 12.38 21.15 8.83
N LEU A 375 13.07 20.77 9.92
CA LEU A 375 13.66 21.69 10.91
C LEU A 375 15.17 21.95 10.77
N GLY A 376 15.71 21.94 9.55
CA GLY A 376 16.98 22.63 9.23
C GLY A 376 18.28 22.08 9.81
N GLN A 377 18.32 20.93 10.50
CA GLN A 377 19.60 20.33 10.90
C GLN A 377 20.21 19.48 9.78
N GLN A 378 21.40 19.90 9.31
CA GLN A 378 22.17 19.21 8.27
C GLN A 378 22.60 17.81 8.74
N VAL A 379 21.96 16.79 8.19
CA VAL A 379 22.50 15.43 8.18
C VAL A 379 23.45 15.34 7.00
N LYS A 380 24.72 15.03 7.26
CA LYS A 380 25.64 14.71 6.18
C LYS A 380 25.30 13.33 5.65
N ILE A 381 24.83 13.32 4.42
CA ILE A 381 24.52 12.12 3.66
C ILE A 381 25.73 11.86 2.75
N ASN A 382 26.16 10.61 2.63
CA ASN A 382 27.19 10.26 1.66
C ASN A 382 26.62 10.28 0.23
N ALA A 383 27.49 10.17 -0.78
CA ALA A 383 27.05 10.22 -2.18
C ALA A 383 26.11 9.08 -2.63
N HIS A 384 25.81 8.11 -1.75
CA HIS A 384 24.87 7.01 -2.00
C HIS A 384 23.58 7.14 -1.18
N GLY A 385 23.32 8.30 -0.57
CA GLY A 385 22.06 8.53 0.14
C GLY A 385 22.00 7.98 1.57
N SER A 386 23.11 7.51 2.14
CA SER A 386 23.16 6.99 3.52
C SER A 386 23.64 8.05 4.52
N GLU A 387 23.04 8.08 5.70
CA GLU A 387 23.44 8.97 6.81
C GLU A 387 24.85 8.63 7.34
N VAL A 388 25.71 9.65 7.45
CA VAL A 388 27.05 9.50 8.02
C VAL A 388 26.96 9.61 9.54
N VAL A 389 27.18 8.48 10.21
CA VAL A 389 27.17 8.39 11.68
C VAL A 389 28.35 9.17 12.28
N LYS A 390 28.11 9.90 13.36
CA LYS A 390 29.12 10.71 14.07
C LYS A 390 30.30 9.82 14.52
N GLY A 391 31.51 10.13 14.07
CA GLY A 391 32.73 9.34 14.33
C GLY A 391 33.17 8.44 13.18
N TYR A 392 32.35 8.25 12.14
CA TYR A 392 32.70 7.48 10.95
C TYR A 392 32.97 8.39 9.75
N GLN A 393 34.16 8.30 9.15
CA GLN A 393 34.44 8.94 7.87
C GLN A 393 33.96 8.04 6.74
N CYS A 394 33.03 8.54 5.93
CA CYS A 394 32.70 7.89 4.67
C CYS A 394 33.93 8.00 3.73
N LYS A 395 34.63 6.87 3.54
CA LYS A 395 35.64 6.73 2.49
C LYS A 395 34.97 6.10 1.27
N PRO A 396 35.23 6.59 0.04
CA PRO A 396 36.26 7.55 -0.32
C PRO A 396 35.76 9.01 -0.42
N LYS A 397 36.65 9.98 -0.13
CA LYS A 397 36.41 11.43 -0.28
C LYS A 397 36.35 11.87 -1.75
N HIS A 398 36.84 11.03 -2.66
CA HIS A 398 36.76 11.22 -4.11
C HIS A 398 36.03 10.02 -4.70
N ILE A 399 34.90 10.26 -5.35
CA ILE A 399 34.18 9.26 -6.13
C ILE A 399 34.63 9.46 -7.56
N ASP A 400 35.48 8.54 -8.00
CA ASP A 400 35.79 8.41 -9.42
C ASP A 400 34.62 7.64 -10.05
N LEU A 401 33.73 8.35 -10.75
CA LEU A 401 32.57 7.76 -11.42
C LEU A 401 32.97 6.82 -12.57
N ASN A 402 34.19 6.97 -13.09
CA ASN A 402 34.77 6.06 -14.10
C ASN A 402 35.41 4.83 -13.45
N ARG A 403 35.63 4.85 -12.13
CA ARG A 403 36.00 3.68 -11.34
C ARG A 403 34.71 3.05 -10.84
N PRO A 404 34.20 1.98 -11.48
CA PRO A 404 32.87 1.52 -11.17
C PRO A 404 32.85 1.06 -9.71
N MET A 405 32.19 1.83 -8.86
CA MET A 405 31.92 1.45 -7.49
C MET A 405 31.16 0.14 -7.58
N LEU A 406 31.78 -0.95 -7.12
CA LEU A 406 31.27 -2.33 -7.15
C LEU A 406 31.60 -3.17 -8.40
N TYR A 407 32.55 -2.79 -9.27
CA TYR A 407 32.99 -3.74 -10.31
C TYR A 407 33.71 -4.95 -9.68
N HIS A 408 33.18 -6.13 -9.90
CA HIS A 408 33.83 -7.42 -9.69
C HIS A 408 33.22 -8.36 -10.71
N ARG A 409 34.07 -9.16 -11.36
CA ARG A 409 33.62 -10.20 -12.28
C ARG A 409 32.95 -11.35 -11.54
N HIS A 410 33.51 -11.72 -10.38
CA HIS A 410 33.00 -12.80 -9.54
C HIS A 410 32.81 -12.36 -8.09
N HIS A 411 31.69 -12.76 -7.48
CA HIS A 411 31.39 -12.57 -6.06
C HIS A 411 31.32 -13.90 -5.34
N LEU A 412 32.21 -14.10 -4.39
CA LEU A 412 32.28 -15.26 -3.51
C LEU A 412 31.64 -14.88 -2.17
N LEU A 413 30.55 -15.56 -1.80
CA LEU A 413 29.95 -15.46 -0.47
C LEU A 413 30.38 -16.66 0.37
N LEU A 414 31.29 -16.42 1.30
CA LEU A 414 31.86 -17.45 2.17
C LEU A 414 31.14 -17.46 3.52
N CYS A 415 30.48 -18.58 3.83
CA CYS A 415 29.82 -18.81 5.11
C CYS A 415 30.86 -19.22 6.17
N GLU A 416 30.92 -18.49 7.28
CA GLU A 416 31.79 -18.84 8.42
C GLU A 416 31.00 -19.20 9.70
N GLY A 417 29.70 -19.52 9.55
CA GLY A 417 28.93 -20.37 10.47
C GLY A 417 28.97 -20.07 11.98
N ALA A 418 28.24 -19.04 12.44
CA ALA A 418 28.06 -18.82 13.88
C ALA A 418 27.08 -19.80 14.58
N ARG A 419 26.29 -20.58 13.83
CA ARG A 419 25.27 -21.51 14.38
C ARG A 419 25.71 -22.97 14.48
N CYS A 420 26.84 -23.34 13.91
CA CYS A 420 27.33 -24.72 13.86
C CYS A 420 28.74 -24.73 14.46
N SER A 421 28.83 -24.91 15.77
CA SER A 421 30.05 -24.85 16.57
C SER A 421 31.09 -25.90 16.15
N LYS A 422 31.84 -25.63 15.08
CA LYS A 422 33.16 -26.19 14.82
C LYS A 422 34.17 -25.05 14.76
N GLU A 423 35.22 -25.15 15.56
CA GLU A 423 36.41 -24.32 15.40
C GLU A 423 37.12 -24.66 14.10
N GLY A 424 37.59 -23.65 13.35
CA GLY A 424 38.47 -23.89 12.20
C GLY A 424 38.52 -22.82 11.09
N SER A 425 37.53 -21.94 10.93
CA SER A 425 37.49 -21.03 9.76
C SER A 425 37.67 -19.54 10.07
N LYS A 426 38.16 -19.16 11.26
CA LYS A 426 38.20 -17.74 11.68
C LYS A 426 39.03 -16.82 10.77
N ASN A 427 39.92 -17.37 9.90
CA ASN A 427 40.81 -16.60 9.03
C ASN A 427 40.74 -16.95 7.52
N LEU A 428 39.93 -17.92 7.07
CA LEU A 428 39.95 -18.34 5.66
C LEU A 428 39.60 -17.18 4.71
N THR A 429 38.61 -16.35 5.04
CA THR A 429 38.32 -15.12 4.28
C THR A 429 39.55 -14.20 4.16
N HIS A 430 40.36 -14.09 5.21
CA HIS A 430 41.55 -13.24 5.23
C HIS A 430 42.62 -13.79 4.29
N ASP A 431 42.92 -15.08 4.40
CA ASP A 431 43.96 -15.75 3.63
C ASP A 431 43.64 -15.75 2.13
N LEU A 432 42.39 -16.06 1.77
CA LEU A 432 41.95 -16.00 0.37
C LEU A 432 42.01 -14.58 -0.21
N ARG A 433 41.71 -13.56 0.60
CA ARG A 433 41.86 -12.15 0.15
C ARG A 433 43.32 -11.74 -0.01
N ALA A 434 44.24 -12.28 0.79
CA ALA A 434 45.67 -12.07 0.60
C ALA A 434 46.15 -12.72 -0.71
N MET A 435 45.73 -13.96 -0.96
CA MET A 435 46.02 -14.67 -2.21
C MET A 435 45.50 -13.93 -3.45
N LEU A 436 44.27 -13.40 -3.42
CA LEU A 436 43.75 -12.58 -4.53
C LEU A 436 44.57 -11.32 -4.80
N LYS A 437 45.23 -10.74 -3.78
CA LYS A 437 46.15 -9.60 -3.98
C LYS A 437 47.45 -10.06 -4.63
N GLU A 438 48.03 -11.16 -4.18
CA GLU A 438 49.23 -11.75 -4.78
C GLU A 438 49.02 -12.08 -6.27
N MET A 439 47.83 -12.57 -6.62
CA MET A 439 47.46 -12.93 -7.99
C MET A 439 46.98 -11.74 -8.85
N ASN A 440 46.99 -10.51 -8.33
CA ASN A 440 46.41 -9.32 -8.98
C ASN A 440 44.91 -9.44 -9.35
N LEU A 441 44.16 -10.30 -8.66
CA LEU A 441 42.72 -10.50 -8.86
C LEU A 441 41.85 -9.72 -7.85
N ALA A 442 42.46 -8.91 -6.98
CA ALA A 442 41.76 -8.05 -6.03
C ALA A 442 41.24 -6.72 -6.64
N SER A 443 41.67 -6.40 -7.87
CA SER A 443 41.37 -5.16 -8.63
C SER A 443 41.31 -5.45 -10.15
N GLY A 444 40.83 -4.50 -10.95
CA GLY A 444 40.73 -4.64 -12.42
C GLY A 444 39.44 -5.32 -12.89
N ASP A 445 39.36 -5.59 -14.19
CA ASP A 445 38.14 -6.10 -14.84
C ASP A 445 37.79 -7.53 -14.42
N ASN A 446 38.81 -8.35 -14.17
CA ASN A 446 38.67 -9.73 -13.68
C ASN A 446 38.60 -9.84 -12.15
N ARG A 447 38.33 -8.73 -11.47
CA ARG A 447 38.34 -8.66 -10.01
C ARG A 447 37.41 -9.70 -9.38
N ILE A 448 37.95 -10.46 -8.43
CA ILE A 448 37.19 -11.39 -7.59
C ILE A 448 36.96 -10.73 -6.22
N LYS A 449 35.70 -10.69 -5.80
CA LYS A 449 35.31 -10.16 -4.49
C LYS A 449 34.91 -11.30 -3.57
N ILE A 450 35.52 -11.37 -2.39
CA ILE A 450 35.09 -12.27 -1.31
C ILE A 450 34.37 -11.47 -0.22
N SER A 451 33.13 -11.86 0.10
CA SER A 451 32.37 -11.37 1.25
C SER A 451 32.12 -12.49 2.25
N ARG A 452 32.38 -12.19 3.52
CA ARG A 452 32.08 -13.09 4.64
C ARG A 452 30.59 -12.99 4.97
N THR A 453 29.91 -14.11 5.16
CA THR A 453 28.51 -14.17 5.60
C THR A 453 28.36 -15.05 6.84
N LEU A 454 27.34 -14.79 7.66
CA LEU A 454 27.03 -15.61 8.84
C LEU A 454 26.34 -16.93 8.48
N CYS A 455 25.63 -16.96 7.36
CA CYS A 455 24.93 -18.12 6.81
C CYS A 455 24.71 -17.92 5.30
N ALA A 456 24.83 -18.99 4.51
CA ALA A 456 24.51 -19.00 3.08
C ALA A 456 23.25 -19.83 2.73
N GLY A 457 22.53 -20.36 3.72
CA GLY A 457 21.20 -20.98 3.52
C GLY A 457 21.17 -22.43 3.01
N ALA A 458 22.30 -23.05 2.67
CA ALA A 458 22.38 -24.40 2.08
C ALA A 458 23.02 -25.46 3.02
N CYS A 459 22.69 -25.42 4.31
CA CYS A 459 23.30 -26.30 5.33
C CYS A 459 23.06 -27.80 5.08
N ARG A 460 21.93 -28.19 4.48
CA ARG A 460 21.59 -29.59 4.19
C ARG A 460 22.60 -30.26 3.25
N ASN A 461 23.18 -29.51 2.32
CA ASN A 461 24.17 -30.01 1.35
C ASN A 461 25.61 -29.64 1.73
N ARG A 462 25.80 -29.09 2.95
CA ARG A 462 27.09 -28.58 3.48
C ARG A 462 27.79 -27.59 2.55
N ALA A 463 27.04 -26.85 1.73
CA ALA A 463 27.63 -25.83 0.87
C ALA A 463 28.00 -24.60 1.71
N THR A 464 29.28 -24.25 1.70
CA THR A 464 29.89 -23.20 2.52
C THR A 464 30.37 -22.00 1.71
N LEU A 465 30.42 -22.12 0.38
CA LEU A 465 30.76 -21.04 -0.54
C LEU A 465 29.80 -21.04 -1.73
N VAL A 466 29.31 -19.87 -2.12
CA VAL A 466 28.58 -19.67 -3.38
C VAL A 466 29.26 -18.62 -4.24
N ILE A 467 29.33 -18.88 -5.54
CA ILE A 467 29.97 -18.04 -6.54
C ILE A 467 28.89 -17.45 -7.45
N TYR A 468 28.87 -16.13 -7.55
CA TYR A 468 28.06 -15.40 -8.51
C TYR A 468 28.95 -14.74 -9.56
N GLU A 469 28.51 -14.77 -10.80
CA GLU A 469 29.18 -14.12 -11.93
C GLU A 469 28.40 -12.88 -12.33
N ARG A 470 29.11 -11.76 -12.49
CA ARG A 470 28.51 -10.54 -13.05
C ARG A 470 28.60 -10.60 -14.57
N LEU A 471 27.46 -10.81 -15.21
CA LEU A 471 27.36 -10.95 -16.66
C LEU A 471 26.99 -9.63 -17.35
N ALA A 472 27.56 -9.39 -18.53
CA ALA A 472 26.97 -8.46 -19.49
C ALA A 472 25.73 -9.07 -20.16
N SER A 473 24.87 -8.24 -20.75
CA SER A 473 23.60 -8.66 -21.38
C SER A 473 23.72 -9.70 -22.50
N HIS A 474 24.92 -9.93 -23.04
CA HIS A 474 25.21 -10.85 -24.13
C HIS A 474 26.03 -12.08 -23.70
N GLU A 475 26.41 -12.20 -22.42
CA GLU A 475 27.26 -13.29 -21.94
C GLU A 475 26.42 -14.41 -21.31
N THR A 476 26.81 -15.66 -21.54
CA THR A 476 26.25 -16.83 -20.87
C THR A 476 26.95 -17.09 -19.53
N PRO A 477 26.24 -17.52 -18.48
CA PRO A 477 26.85 -17.89 -17.20
C PRO A 477 27.77 -19.12 -17.35
N VAL A 478 28.98 -19.06 -16.79
CA VAL A 478 29.87 -20.24 -16.72
C VAL A 478 29.94 -20.79 -15.31
N ASN A 479 30.18 -19.91 -14.32
CA ASN A 479 30.32 -20.30 -12.91
C ASN A 479 29.28 -19.62 -12.00
N ASN A 480 28.26 -19.00 -12.59
CA ASN A 480 27.21 -18.32 -11.83
C ASN A 480 26.31 -19.30 -11.07
N GLY A 481 26.09 -19.04 -9.78
CA GLY A 481 25.27 -19.91 -8.94
C GLY A 481 25.94 -21.24 -8.62
N CYS A 482 27.27 -21.32 -8.69
CA CYS A 482 28.02 -22.51 -8.32
C CYS A 482 28.14 -22.60 -6.78
N TRP A 483 27.69 -23.71 -6.20
CA TRP A 483 27.73 -23.98 -4.75
C TRP A 483 28.81 -25.00 -4.44
N LEU A 484 29.77 -24.60 -3.60
CA LEU A 484 30.89 -25.43 -3.18
C LEU A 484 30.74 -25.87 -1.72
N ARG A 485 31.15 -27.10 -1.45
CA ARG A 485 31.20 -27.77 -0.13
C ARG A 485 32.61 -28.30 0.13
N ASN A 486 32.92 -28.62 1.37
CA ASN A 486 34.23 -29.16 1.80
C ASN A 486 35.44 -28.30 1.41
N ILE A 487 35.23 -26.99 1.21
CA ILE A 487 36.26 -26.05 0.74
C ILE A 487 37.42 -25.89 1.73
N GLU A 488 37.23 -26.29 2.99
CA GLU A 488 38.27 -26.38 4.00
C GLU A 488 39.36 -27.41 3.65
N ASN A 489 39.07 -28.36 2.76
CA ASN A 489 40.00 -29.39 2.30
C ASN A 489 40.78 -28.96 1.04
N LEU A 490 40.43 -27.81 0.43
CA LEU A 490 41.14 -27.31 -0.74
C LEU A 490 42.54 -26.84 -0.34
N THR A 491 43.56 -27.36 -1.03
CA THR A 491 44.94 -26.91 -0.88
C THR A 491 45.12 -25.50 -1.44
N MET A 492 46.18 -24.81 -1.02
CA MET A 492 46.50 -23.47 -1.54
C MET A 492 46.73 -23.47 -3.07
N THR A 493 47.23 -24.57 -3.63
CA THR A 493 47.38 -24.72 -5.10
C THR A 493 46.01 -24.78 -5.78
N GLN A 494 45.09 -25.60 -5.28
CA GLN A 494 43.72 -25.69 -5.82
C GLN A 494 42.95 -24.36 -5.72
N TRP A 495 43.18 -23.57 -4.66
CA TRP A 495 42.62 -22.21 -4.56
C TRP A 495 43.15 -21.28 -5.65
N ARG A 496 44.45 -21.36 -5.97
CA ARG A 496 45.05 -20.57 -7.07
C ARG A 496 44.50 -21.02 -8.43
N GLU A 497 44.33 -22.32 -8.65
CA GLU A 497 43.73 -22.86 -9.87
C GLU A 497 42.27 -22.41 -10.01
N LEU A 498 41.49 -22.48 -8.93
CA LEU A 498 40.11 -21.98 -8.88
C LEU A 498 40.05 -20.50 -9.24
N PHE A 499 40.87 -19.64 -8.63
CA PHE A 499 40.87 -18.21 -8.94
C PHE A 499 41.32 -17.91 -10.37
N THR A 500 42.26 -18.69 -10.90
CA THR A 500 42.69 -18.58 -12.30
C THR A 500 41.56 -18.97 -13.26
N ALA A 501 40.84 -20.06 -12.96
CA ALA A 501 39.67 -20.50 -13.72
C ALA A 501 38.55 -19.45 -13.69
N LEU A 502 38.26 -18.86 -12.52
CA LEU A 502 37.30 -17.76 -12.42
C LEU A 502 37.73 -16.55 -13.24
N ALA A 503 38.99 -16.12 -13.14
CA ALA A 503 39.48 -14.99 -13.93
C ALA A 503 39.38 -15.24 -15.44
N GLY A 504 39.61 -16.47 -15.90
CA GLY A 504 39.51 -16.89 -17.29
C GLY A 504 38.12 -17.33 -17.75
N ARG A 505 37.10 -17.28 -16.87
CA ARG A 505 35.76 -17.84 -17.12
C ARG A 505 35.78 -19.29 -17.61
N VAL A 506 36.69 -20.09 -17.07
CA VAL A 506 36.76 -21.54 -17.29
C VAL A 506 35.85 -22.24 -16.29
N SER A 507 35.11 -23.26 -16.73
CA SER A 507 34.20 -24.04 -15.88
C SER A 507 34.93 -24.64 -14.69
N LEU A 508 34.43 -24.43 -13.47
CA LEU A 508 35.05 -25.00 -12.28
C LEU A 508 35.04 -26.54 -12.29
N ASN A 509 34.13 -27.16 -13.03
CA ASN A 509 34.08 -28.62 -13.19
C ASN A 509 35.33 -29.20 -13.88
N SER A 510 36.14 -28.39 -14.58
CA SER A 510 37.38 -28.85 -15.20
C SER A 510 38.62 -28.65 -14.34
N VAL A 511 38.47 -28.06 -13.15
CA VAL A 511 39.60 -27.73 -12.24
C VAL A 511 39.38 -28.22 -10.80
N LEU A 512 38.17 -28.61 -10.44
CA LEU A 512 37.84 -29.17 -9.12
C LEU A 512 37.16 -30.53 -9.29
N ASP A 513 37.43 -31.42 -8.34
CA ASP A 513 36.77 -32.72 -8.30
C ASP A 513 35.27 -32.58 -7.97
N PRO A 514 34.40 -33.48 -8.49
CA PRO A 514 32.95 -33.44 -8.25
C PRO A 514 32.54 -33.42 -6.77
N GLU A 515 33.39 -33.91 -5.87
CA GLU A 515 33.12 -33.91 -4.43
C GLU A 515 32.99 -32.51 -3.82
N PHE A 516 33.66 -31.51 -4.41
CA PHE A 516 33.62 -30.12 -3.95
C PHE A 516 32.35 -29.38 -4.37
N PHE A 517 31.53 -29.95 -5.26
CA PHE A 517 30.28 -29.34 -5.69
C PHE A 517 29.10 -29.87 -4.86
N ALA A 518 28.27 -28.96 -4.36
CA ALA A 518 27.02 -29.33 -3.72
C ALA A 518 25.96 -29.59 -4.80
N ALA A 519 25.33 -30.77 -4.76
CA ALA A 519 24.20 -31.08 -5.62
C ALA A 519 23.06 -30.08 -5.37
N ILE A 520 22.43 -29.61 -6.45
CA ILE A 520 21.13 -28.94 -6.40
C ILE A 520 20.13 -30.01 -6.80
N ASP A 521 19.44 -30.61 -5.84
CA ASP A 521 18.35 -31.53 -6.14
C ASP A 521 17.22 -30.71 -6.78
N TYR A 522 17.10 -30.80 -8.09
CA TYR A 522 15.87 -30.41 -8.75
C TYR A 522 14.85 -31.51 -8.49
N PRO A 523 13.61 -31.20 -8.06
CA PRO A 523 12.58 -32.22 -8.00
C PRO A 523 12.43 -32.83 -9.39
N GLU A 524 12.59 -34.15 -9.51
CA GLU A 524 12.44 -34.87 -10.77
C GLU A 524 11.09 -34.50 -11.38
N THR A 525 11.12 -33.79 -12.52
CA THR A 525 9.98 -33.72 -13.41
C THR A 525 9.80 -35.12 -13.97
N GLY A 526 8.74 -35.81 -13.54
CA GLY A 526 8.45 -37.19 -13.92
C GLY A 526 8.60 -37.41 -15.42
N SER A 527 9.42 -38.38 -15.78
CA SER A 527 9.58 -38.87 -17.15
C SER A 527 8.25 -39.45 -17.66
N GLU A 528 7.65 -38.79 -18.65
CA GLU A 528 6.66 -39.38 -19.55
C GLU A 528 7.34 -40.41 -20.45
N ASP A 529 7.74 -41.58 -19.94
CA ASP A 529 8.19 -42.70 -20.79
C ASP A 529 8.19 -44.10 -20.13
N ASN A 530 7.46 -44.31 -19.03
CA ASN A 530 7.43 -45.61 -18.33
C ASN A 530 6.01 -46.17 -18.07
N ILE A 531 5.10 -46.09 -19.05
CA ILE A 531 3.82 -46.84 -19.00
C ILE A 531 3.55 -47.57 -20.32
N ILE A 532 4.51 -48.30 -20.89
CA ILE A 532 4.22 -49.42 -21.82
C ILE A 532 5.30 -50.50 -21.69
N SER A 533 5.36 -51.21 -20.56
CA SER A 533 5.85 -52.60 -20.49
C SER A 533 5.77 -53.12 -19.05
N GLY A 534 4.69 -53.83 -18.71
CA GLY A 534 4.54 -54.37 -17.36
C GLY A 534 3.27 -55.17 -17.11
N THR A 535 2.67 -55.75 -18.15
CA THR A 535 1.61 -56.77 -18.01
C THR A 535 2.16 -58.11 -18.47
N GLN A 536 2.95 -58.77 -17.61
CA GLN A 536 3.11 -60.22 -17.59
C GLN A 536 3.91 -60.65 -16.36
N GLY A 537 3.30 -61.52 -15.55
CA GLY A 537 4.00 -62.31 -14.53
C GLY A 537 3.71 -61.90 -13.09
N LEU A 538 2.65 -62.46 -12.50
CA LEU A 538 2.67 -63.16 -11.20
C LEU A 538 1.23 -63.57 -10.83
N ALA A 539 0.75 -64.59 -11.52
CA ALA A 539 -0.16 -65.57 -10.94
C ALA A 539 0.72 -66.71 -10.40
N GLN A 540 0.57 -67.04 -9.12
CA GLN A 540 1.05 -68.21 -8.36
C GLN A 540 1.75 -67.82 -7.05
N GLN A 541 0.97 -67.60 -5.99
CA GLN A 541 0.89 -68.46 -4.80
C GLN A 541 -0.06 -67.85 -3.77
#